data_AF-A0A345C233-F1
#
_entry.id   AF-A0A345C233-F1
#
_cell.length_a   1.000
_cell.length_b   1.000
_cell.length_c   1.000
_cell.angle_alpha   90.00
_cell.angle_beta   90.00
_cell.angle_gamma   90.00
#
_symmetry.space_group_name_H-M   'P 1'
#
loop_
_entity.id
_entity.type
_entity.pdbx_description
1 polymer ?
#
loop_
_entity_poly.entity_id
_entity_poly.type
_entity_poly.pdbx_seq_one_letter_code
_entity_poly.pdbx_strand_id
1 'polypeptide(L)' 'MLVEHFRSVQQKDAFIVYCGPGVSANAHIIALKQAGIENVKLYPGSWSDWASYDHNAISKGETS' A
#
# COMPACT_ATOMS: atom_id res chain seq x y z
N MET A 1 20.45 -2.07 1.86
CA MET A 1 19.72 -0.86 2.34
C MET A 1 18.35 -0.82 1.68
N LEU A 2 17.31 -0.40 2.40
CA LEU A 2 15.91 -0.31 1.91
C LEU A 2 15.78 0.31 0.51
N VAL A 3 16.66 1.25 0.18
CA VAL A 3 16.72 1.94 -1.12
C VAL A 3 16.89 1.00 -2.31
N GLU A 4 17.70 -0.07 -2.20
CA GLU A 4 17.86 -1.05 -3.28
C GLU A 4 16.59 -1.90 -3.48
N HIS A 5 15.81 -2.12 -2.42
CA HIS A 5 14.58 -2.92 -2.48
C HIS A 5 13.46 -2.20 -3.23
N PHE A 6 13.41 -0.87 -3.16
CA PHE A 6 12.39 -0.05 -3.82
C PHE A 6 12.86 0.60 -5.14
N ARG A 7 14.01 0.17 -5.67
CA ARG A 7 14.65 0.79 -6.84
C ARG A 7 13.84 0.66 -8.13
N SER A 8 13.04 -0.40 -8.29
CA SER A 8 12.14 -0.58 -9.43
C SER A 8 10.91 0.34 -9.38
N VAL A 9 10.70 1.00 -8.24
CA VAL A 9 9.51 1.79 -7.94
C VAL A 9 9.88 3.27 -8.05
N GLN A 10 10.19 3.74 -9.26
CA GLN A 10 10.70 5.11 -9.46
C GLN A 10 9.61 6.19 -9.35
N GLN A 11 9.80 7.08 -8.37
CA GLN A 11 9.46 8.52 -8.17
C GLN A 11 8.26 9.24 -8.84
N LYS A 12 7.63 8.74 -9.91
CA LYS A 12 6.55 9.48 -10.61
C LYS A 12 5.14 9.12 -10.15
N ASP A 13 4.94 7.94 -9.57
CA ASP A 13 3.61 7.46 -9.21
C ASP A 13 3.29 7.72 -7.73
N ALA A 14 2.03 8.06 -7.45
CA ALA A 14 1.54 8.18 -6.08
C ALA A 14 1.36 6.77 -5.49
N PHE A 15 2.05 6.47 -4.39
CA PHE A 15 1.92 5.18 -3.72
C PHE A 15 0.76 5.22 -2.74
N ILE A 16 -0.21 4.33 -2.91
CA ILE A 16 -1.26 4.10 -1.93
C ILE A 16 -0.93 2.79 -1.20
N VAL A 17 -0.64 2.90 0.09
CA VAL A 17 -0.35 1.74 0.95
C VAL A 17 -1.61 1.38 1.73
N TYR A 18 -1.96 0.10 1.75
CA TYR A 18 -3.09 -0.43 2.51
C TYR A 18 -2.72 -1.81 3.09
N CYS A 19 -3.42 -2.25 4.13
CA CYS A 19 -3.37 -3.64 4.58
C CYS A 19 -4.79 -4.18 4.86
N GLY A 20 -4.98 -5.09 5.80
CA GLY A 20 -6.31 -5.52 6.24
C GLY A 20 -7.08 -4.39 6.95
N PRO A 21 -6.82 -4.15 8.25
CA PRO A 21 -7.39 -3.04 9.02
C PRO A 21 -6.52 -1.78 9.09
N GLY A 22 -5.53 -1.61 8.21
CA GLY A 22 -4.68 -0.40 8.13
C GLY A 22 -3.53 -0.28 9.13
N VAL A 23 -3.53 -1.01 10.25
CA VAL A 23 -2.51 -0.87 11.32
C VAL A 23 -1.09 -1.24 10.85
N SER A 24 -0.94 -2.36 10.12
CA SER A 24 0.38 -2.82 9.66
C SER A 24 0.93 -2.02 8.47
N ALA A 25 0.08 -1.28 7.74
CA ALA A 25 0.47 -0.48 6.59
C ALA A 25 1.32 0.75 6.99
N ASN A 26 1.20 1.21 8.24
CA ASN A 26 1.95 2.36 8.75
C ASN A 26 3.47 2.15 8.74
N ALA A 27 3.95 0.94 9.05
CA ALA A 27 5.38 0.63 9.05
C ALA A 27 5.99 0.76 7.65
N HIS A 28 5.25 0.37 6.60
CA HIS A 28 5.70 0.51 5.22
C HIS A 28 5.80 1.96 4.77
N ILE A 29 4.91 2.84 5.22
CA ILE A 29 4.99 4.27 4.89
C ILE A 29 6.24 4.91 5.50
N ILE A 30 6.56 4.56 6.75
CA ILE A 30 7.77 5.05 7.43
C ILE A 30 9.02 4.58 6.66
N ALA A 31 9.06 3.30 6.30
CA ALA A 31 10.12 2.72 5.48
C ALA A 31 10.29 3.41 4.11
N LEU A 32 9.19 3.67 3.39
CA LEU A 32 9.21 4.34 2.09
C LEU A 32 9.68 5.79 2.20
N LYS A 33 9.23 6.52 3.23
CA LYS A 33 9.69 7.88 3.51
C LYS A 33 11.19 7.91 3.86
N GLN A 34 11.66 6.97 4.67
CA GLN A 34 13.09 6.82 4.99
C GLN A 34 13.92 6.44 3.75
N ALA A 35 13.32 5.79 2.76
CA ALA A 35 13.96 5.48 1.48
C ALA A 35 13.94 6.64 0.47
N GLY A 36 13.43 7.83 0.85
CA GLY A 36 13.38 9.02 0.00
C GLY A 36 12.17 9.09 -0.94
N ILE A 37 11.16 8.23 -0.73
CA ILE A 37 9.93 8.24 -1.51
C ILE A 37 8.90 9.09 -0.74
N GLU A 38 8.73 10.34 -1.18
CA GLU A 38 7.85 11.30 -0.49
C GLU A 38 6.38 11.22 -0.93
N ASN A 39 6.11 10.75 -2.15
CA ASN A 39 4.76 10.66 -2.70
C ASN A 39 4.02 9.39 -2.25
N VAL A 40 3.83 9.23 -0.95
CA VAL A 40 3.19 8.06 -0.33
C VAL A 40 1.98 8.48 0.51
N LYS A 41 0.84 7.85 0.27
CA LYS A 41 -0.43 8.04 0.99
C LYS A 41 -0.88 6.73 1.63
N LEU A 42 -1.39 6.83 2.85
CA LEU A 42 -2.07 5.73 3.52
C LEU A 42 -3.53 5.70 3.08
N TYR A 43 -4.07 4.51 2.78
CA TYR A 43 -5.51 4.29 2.78
C TYR A 43 -5.93 3.66 4.12
N PRO A 44 -6.43 4.46 5.09
CA PRO A 44 -6.62 4.00 6.47
C PRO A 44 -7.69 2.94 6.60
N GLY A 45 -8.76 3.07 5.82
CA GLY A 45 -9.87 2.11 5.75
C GLY A 45 -9.44 0.75 5.22
N SER A 46 -8.42 0.73 4.34
CA SER A 46 -7.73 -0.48 3.93
C SER A 46 -8.72 -1.53 3.36
N TRP A 47 -8.41 -2.84 3.44
CA TRP A 47 -9.30 -3.87 2.94
C TRP A 47 -10.69 -3.84 3.60
N SER A 48 -10.77 -3.57 4.91
CA SER A 48 -12.03 -3.54 5.63
C SER A 48 -13.02 -2.52 5.06
N ASP A 49 -12.54 -1.32 4.71
CA ASP A 49 -13.36 -0.29 4.07
C ASP A 49 -13.67 -0.65 2.61
N TRP A 50 -12.68 -1.13 1.85
CA TRP A 50 -12.89 -1.52 0.44
C TRP A 50 -13.94 -2.64 0.27
N ALA A 51 -13.88 -3.66 1.12
CA ALA A 51 -14.79 -4.81 1.10
C ALA A 51 -16.18 -4.50 1.67
N SER A 52 -16.38 -3.34 2.30
CA SER A 52 -17.69 -2.92 2.83
C SER A 52 -18.61 -2.32 1.75
N TYR A 53 -18.08 -2.03 0.54
CA TYR A 53 -18.87 -1.52 -0.58
C TYR A 53 -19.08 -2.63 -1.62
N ASP A 54 -20.34 -3.08 -1.76
CA ASP A 54 -20.72 -4.19 -2.66
C ASP A 54 -20.43 -3.95 -4.15
N HIS A 55 -20.26 -2.69 -4.57
CA HIS A 55 -19.97 -2.33 -5.96
C HIS A 55 -18.48 -2.28 -6.29
N ASN A 56 -17.60 -2.45 -5.31
CA ASN A 56 -16.16 -2.38 -5.54
C ASN A 56 -15.66 -3.65 -6.26
N ALA A 57 -14.78 -3.46 -7.24
CA ALA A 57 -14.13 -4.57 -7.92
C ALA A 57 -13.24 -5.35 -6.93
N ILE A 58 -13.49 -6.65 -6.81
CA ILE A 58 -12.72 -7.57 -5.98
C ILE A 58 -12.26 -8.73 -6.86
N SER A 59 -10.95 -8.94 -6.94
CA SER A 59 -10.37 -10.17 -7.51
C SER A 59 -10.08 -11.15 -6.39
N LYS A 60 -10.60 -12.37 -6.48
CA LYS A 60 -10.19 -13.49 -5.63
C LYS A 60 -9.15 -14.29 -6.42
N GLY A 61 -7.95 -14.48 -5.88
CA GLY A 61 -6.94 -15.31 -6.53
C GLY A 61 -7.46 -16.73 -6.69
N GLU A 62 -7.06 -17.41 -7.77
CA GLU A 62 -7.30 -18.84 -7.93
C GLU A 62 -6.48 -19.58 -6.85
N THR A 63 -7.17 -20.32 -6.00
CA THR A 63 -6.54 -21.22 -5.03
C THR A 63 -5.94 -22.40 -5.80
N SER A 64 -4.61 -22.50 -5.84
CA SER A 64 -3.92 -23.75 -6.20
C SER A 64 -4.06 -24.78 -5.08
#